data_AF-A0A1X2FJ91-F1
#
_entry.id   AF-A0A1X2FJ91-F1
#
_cell.length_a   1.000
_cell.length_b   1.000
_cell.length_c   1.000
_cell.angle_alpha   90.00
_cell.angle_beta   90.00
_cell.angle_gamma   90.00
#
_symmetry.space_group_name_H-M   'P 1'
#
loop_
_entity.id
_entity.type
_entity.pdbx_description
1 polymer ?
#
loop_
_entity_poly.entity_id
_entity_poly.type
_entity_poly.pdbx_seq_one_letter_code
_entity_poly.pdbx_strand_id
1 'polypeptide(L)'
;MMASTDLKALMGSHQRMIAICHDPDLDADAKLFALCTVAIMHDMITDGSAEGRIKRGRWLSEVCAMTGRDGHWVREVIRNDIPRYAPPEPTGYCTTPMVGREGLCGKGAIIRGIERDPFTGEGTPYGYCSRHRNHDDDWRIQQQIKQWNQNGRPEPAPNAGGVLRRYIDIDWARLYHWAAPDMTPAEVVQSPTLPKPKLVVLQGGKDV
;
A
#
# COMPACT_ATOMS: atom_id res chain seq x y z
N MET A 1 -30.22 30.04 4.82
CA MET A 1 -30.27 28.89 5.76
C MET A 1 -29.70 27.71 5.03
N MET A 2 -28.47 27.27 5.36
CA MET A 2 -27.97 25.97 4.88
C MET A 2 -28.86 24.87 5.46
N ALA A 3 -29.29 23.92 4.64
CA ALA A 3 -30.14 22.83 5.12
C ALA A 3 -29.30 21.92 6.04
N SER A 4 -29.93 21.30 7.06
CA SER A 4 -29.24 20.39 7.99
C SER A 4 -28.48 19.24 7.29
N THR A 5 -28.88 18.90 6.07
CA THR A 5 -28.23 17.92 5.19
C THR A 5 -26.87 18.39 4.68
N ASP A 6 -26.72 19.68 4.36
CA ASP A 6 -25.47 20.25 3.82
C ASP A 6 -24.38 20.25 4.89
N LEU A 7 -24.73 20.55 6.15
CA LEU A 7 -23.80 20.53 7.27
C LEU A 7 -23.24 19.12 7.53
N LYS A 8 -24.10 18.09 7.46
CA LYS A 8 -23.66 16.69 7.64
C LYS A 8 -22.75 16.23 6.49
N ALA A 9 -23.06 16.62 5.26
CA ALA A 9 -22.21 16.33 4.10
C ALA A 9 -20.83 16.99 4.26
N LEU A 10 -20.80 18.27 4.67
CA LEU A 10 -19.57 19.04 4.85
C LEU A 10 -18.71 18.48 5.99
N MET A 11 -19.32 18.12 7.12
CA MET A 11 -18.62 17.47 8.24
C MET A 11 -18.08 16.08 7.86
N GLY A 12 -18.85 15.31 7.07
CA GLY A 12 -18.41 14.00 6.56
C GLY A 12 -17.20 14.10 5.63
N SER A 13 -17.20 15.08 4.71
CA SER A 13 -16.08 15.32 3.81
C SER A 13 -14.83 15.83 4.55
N HIS A 14 -14.99 16.74 5.51
CA HIS A 14 -13.87 17.22 6.31
C HIS A 14 -13.19 16.09 7.11
N GLN A 15 -13.98 15.23 7.77
CA GLN A 15 -13.44 14.09 8.50
C GLN A 15 -12.70 13.11 7.58
N ARG A 16 -13.23 12.90 6.36
CA ARG A 16 -12.60 12.06 5.34
C ARG A 16 -11.27 12.65 4.85
N MET A 17 -11.20 13.96 4.62
CA MET A 17 -9.96 14.64 4.23
C MET A 17 -8.88 14.54 5.32
N ILE A 18 -9.26 14.72 6.59
CA ILE A 18 -8.34 14.50 7.72
C ILE A 18 -7.83 13.06 7.74
N ALA A 19 -8.73 12.08 7.58
CA ALA A 19 -8.35 10.67 7.56
C ALA A 19 -7.34 10.36 6.43
N ILE A 20 -7.56 10.88 5.22
CA ILE A 20 -6.62 10.76 4.09
C ILE A 20 -5.24 11.33 4.45
N CYS A 21 -5.19 12.52 5.03
CA CYS A 21 -3.92 13.16 5.40
C CYS A 21 -3.11 12.33 6.41
N HIS A 22 -3.81 11.68 7.35
CA HIS A 22 -3.21 10.88 8.40
C HIS A 22 -3.01 9.40 8.07
N ASP A 23 -3.51 8.91 6.93
CA ASP A 23 -3.28 7.52 6.51
C ASP A 23 -1.80 7.31 6.18
N PRO A 24 -1.08 6.42 6.90
CA PRO A 24 0.31 6.12 6.60
C PRO A 24 0.47 5.23 5.36
N ASP A 25 -0.59 4.56 4.91
CA ASP A 25 -0.56 3.66 3.75
C ASP A 25 -0.70 4.41 2.41
N LEU A 26 -1.06 5.71 2.45
CA LEU A 26 -1.08 6.58 1.27
C LEU A 26 0.24 7.37 1.17
N ASP A 27 0.89 7.28 0.01
CA ASP A 27 1.98 8.18 -0.34
C ASP A 27 1.48 9.61 -0.69
N ALA A 28 2.41 10.52 -0.96
CA ALA A 28 2.08 11.92 -1.22
C ALA A 28 1.18 12.10 -2.46
N ASP A 29 1.42 11.33 -3.52
CA ASP A 29 0.66 11.42 -4.77
C ASP A 29 -0.74 10.83 -4.60
N ALA A 30 -0.86 9.68 -3.93
CA ALA A 30 -2.13 9.06 -3.60
C ALA A 30 -2.97 9.92 -2.65
N LYS A 31 -2.34 10.62 -1.69
CA LYS A 31 -3.02 11.62 -0.85
C LYS A 31 -3.56 12.79 -1.66
N LEU A 32 -2.72 13.38 -2.52
CA LEU A 32 -3.13 14.49 -3.36
C LEU A 32 -4.30 14.10 -4.27
N PHE A 33 -4.20 12.94 -4.92
CA PHE A 33 -5.27 12.36 -5.74
C PHE A 33 -6.56 12.18 -4.93
N ALA A 34 -6.48 11.55 -3.75
CA ALA A 34 -7.64 11.29 -2.91
C ALA A 34 -8.32 12.58 -2.42
N LEU A 35 -7.55 13.58 -2.00
CA LEU A 35 -8.06 14.87 -1.55
C LEU A 35 -8.80 15.61 -2.68
N CYS A 36 -8.19 15.70 -3.87
CA CYS A 36 -8.85 16.31 -5.03
C CYS A 36 -10.12 15.56 -5.42
N THR A 37 -10.09 14.22 -5.39
CA THR A 37 -11.25 13.39 -5.70
C THR A 37 -12.40 13.64 -4.73
N VAL A 38 -12.12 13.68 -3.42
CA VAL A 38 -13.14 13.93 -2.39
C VAL A 38 -13.70 15.35 -2.50
N ALA A 39 -12.85 16.34 -2.81
CA ALA A 39 -13.30 17.71 -3.04
C ALA A 39 -14.27 17.80 -4.23
N ILE A 40 -13.90 17.22 -5.39
CA ILE A 40 -14.75 17.17 -6.58
C ILE A 40 -16.08 16.47 -6.26
N MET A 41 -16.03 15.33 -5.57
CA MET A 41 -17.24 14.59 -5.20
C MET A 41 -18.14 15.37 -4.24
N HIS A 42 -17.54 16.12 -3.29
CA HIS A 42 -18.29 16.98 -2.40
C HIS A 42 -19.01 18.09 -3.17
N ASP A 43 -18.30 18.80 -4.05
CA ASP A 43 -18.88 19.88 -4.87
C ASP A 43 -20.03 19.34 -5.75
N MET A 44 -19.87 18.13 -6.32
CA MET A 44 -20.93 17.45 -7.06
C MET A 44 -22.18 17.15 -6.21
N ILE A 45 -22.02 16.89 -4.91
CA ILE A 45 -23.14 16.59 -4.00
C ILE A 45 -23.83 17.88 -3.55
N THR A 46 -23.06 18.93 -3.27
CA THR A 46 -23.60 20.20 -2.73
C THR A 46 -24.24 21.08 -3.80
N ASP A 47 -23.76 21.04 -5.04
CA ASP A 47 -24.16 22.04 -6.03
C ASP A 47 -25.52 21.77 -6.70
N GLY A 48 -26.05 20.54 -6.63
CA GLY A 48 -27.45 20.16 -6.93
C GLY A 48 -28.11 20.68 -8.23
N SER A 49 -27.43 21.44 -9.08
CA SER A 49 -27.99 22.25 -10.16
C SER A 49 -27.34 21.96 -11.51
N ALA A 50 -28.17 22.07 -12.53
CA ALA A 50 -28.14 21.28 -13.77
C ALA A 50 -27.17 21.75 -14.87
N GLU A 51 -26.28 22.72 -14.62
CA GLU A 51 -25.36 23.23 -15.65
C GLU A 51 -24.00 22.56 -15.56
N GLY A 52 -23.94 21.36 -16.16
CA GLY A 52 -22.67 20.89 -16.71
C GLY A 52 -22.01 19.79 -15.91
N ARG A 53 -22.77 18.74 -15.60
CA ARG A 53 -22.29 17.34 -15.56
C ARG A 53 -20.77 17.26 -15.63
N ILE A 54 -20.11 17.03 -14.51
CA ILE A 54 -18.92 16.18 -14.54
C ILE A 54 -19.45 14.86 -15.11
N LYS A 55 -19.44 14.75 -16.46
CA LYS A 55 -19.96 13.59 -17.20
C LYS A 55 -19.27 12.41 -16.53
N ARG A 56 -20.02 11.56 -15.82
CA ARG A 56 -19.51 10.39 -15.08
C ARG A 56 -18.34 9.78 -15.87
N GLY A 57 -17.11 10.10 -15.46
CA GLY A 57 -15.88 9.81 -16.23
C GLY A 57 -14.90 10.97 -16.50
N ARG A 58 -15.30 12.25 -16.38
CA ARG A 58 -14.42 13.43 -16.57
C ARG A 58 -13.72 13.94 -15.31
N TRP A 59 -14.09 13.44 -14.13
CA TRP A 59 -13.51 13.91 -12.88
C TRP A 59 -12.00 13.67 -12.80
N LEU A 60 -11.46 12.64 -13.46
CA LEU A 60 -10.01 12.44 -13.55
C LEU A 60 -9.32 13.61 -14.26
N SER A 61 -9.94 14.18 -15.30
CA SER A 61 -9.42 15.38 -15.97
C SER A 61 -9.48 16.62 -15.07
N GLU A 62 -10.47 16.69 -14.18
CA GLU A 62 -10.56 17.77 -13.19
C GLU A 62 -9.47 17.63 -12.13
N VAL A 63 -9.19 16.41 -11.66
CA VAL A 63 -8.04 16.15 -10.78
C VAL A 63 -6.74 16.60 -11.46
N CYS A 64 -6.55 16.30 -12.74
CA CYS A 64 -5.41 16.81 -13.51
C CYS A 64 -5.35 18.35 -13.50
N ALA A 65 -6.49 19.02 -13.75
CA ALA A 65 -6.56 20.48 -13.76
C ALA A 65 -6.24 21.09 -12.38
N MET A 66 -6.79 20.54 -11.29
CA MET A 66 -6.55 21.00 -9.93
C MET A 66 -5.11 20.81 -9.47
N THR A 67 -4.47 19.73 -9.91
CA THR A 67 -3.11 19.36 -9.49
C THR A 67 -2.01 19.88 -10.41
N GLY A 68 -2.38 20.35 -11.61
CA GLY A 68 -1.42 20.65 -12.68
C GLY A 68 -0.68 19.42 -13.22
N ARG A 69 -1.18 18.21 -12.94
CA ARG A 69 -0.63 16.93 -13.40
C ARG A 69 -1.34 16.45 -14.66
N ASP A 70 -0.77 15.46 -15.33
CA ASP A 70 -1.34 14.87 -16.53
C ASP A 70 -2.08 13.55 -16.24
N GLY A 71 -2.70 12.99 -17.27
CA GLY A 71 -3.39 11.70 -17.17
C GLY A 71 -2.45 10.52 -16.93
N HIS A 72 -1.15 10.65 -17.21
CA HIS A 72 -0.17 9.61 -16.91
C HIS A 72 0.04 9.48 -15.41
N TRP A 73 0.22 10.61 -14.71
CA TRP A 73 0.31 10.64 -13.25
C TRP A 73 -0.93 10.01 -12.60
N VAL A 74 -2.14 10.39 -13.03
CA VAL A 74 -3.38 9.79 -12.53
C VAL A 74 -3.39 8.27 -12.72
N ARG A 75 -2.96 7.81 -13.90
CA ARG A 75 -2.90 6.39 -14.22
C ARG A 75 -1.89 5.66 -13.33
N GLU A 76 -0.72 6.25 -13.06
CA GLU A 76 0.28 5.68 -12.17
C GLU A 76 -0.21 5.59 -10.72
N VAL A 77 -0.87 6.63 -10.21
CA VAL A 77 -1.46 6.60 -8.86
C VAL A 77 -2.45 5.45 -8.73
N ILE A 78 -3.38 5.31 -9.67
CA ILE A 78 -4.38 4.22 -9.65
C ILE A 78 -3.70 2.86 -9.83
N ARG A 79 -2.69 2.75 -10.70
CA ARG A 79 -1.93 1.52 -10.92
C ARG A 79 -1.17 1.09 -9.66
N ASN A 80 -0.55 2.03 -8.96
CA ASN A 80 0.20 1.77 -7.74
C ASN A 80 -0.73 1.41 -6.56
N ASP A 81 -1.97 1.88 -6.58
CA ASP A 81 -3.02 1.47 -5.65
C ASP A 81 -3.68 0.13 -6.01
N ILE A 82 -3.30 -0.59 -7.07
CA ILE A 82 -3.88 -1.91 -7.33
C ILE A 82 -3.55 -2.87 -6.17
N PRO A 83 -4.56 -3.47 -5.51
CA PRO A 83 -4.35 -4.44 -4.43
C PRO A 83 -3.50 -5.61 -4.93
N ARG A 84 -2.32 -5.79 -4.33
CA ARG A 84 -1.38 -6.85 -4.68
C ARG A 84 -0.54 -7.26 -3.48
N TYR A 85 0.08 -8.43 -3.61
CA TYR A 85 1.19 -8.79 -2.75
C TYR A 85 2.49 -8.19 -3.27
N ALA A 86 3.10 -7.30 -2.49
CA ALA A 86 4.45 -6.80 -2.67
C ALA A 86 5.38 -7.50 -1.66
N PRO A 87 6.25 -8.43 -2.10
CA PRO A 87 7.22 -9.03 -1.19
C PRO A 87 8.17 -7.95 -0.65
N PRO A 88 8.71 -8.14 0.56
CA PRO A 88 9.77 -7.28 1.07
C PRO A 88 10.96 -7.26 0.12
N GLU A 89 11.71 -6.16 0.11
CA GLU A 89 12.91 -6.07 -0.72
C GLU A 89 13.98 -7.08 -0.26
N PRO A 90 14.74 -7.68 -1.19
CA PRO A 90 15.87 -8.53 -0.84
C PRO A 90 16.87 -7.76 0.02
N THR A 91 17.32 -8.37 1.11
CA THR A 91 18.32 -7.76 1.98
C THR A 91 19.69 -7.63 1.27
N GLY A 92 20.39 -6.52 1.51
CA GLY A 92 21.79 -6.35 1.13
C GLY A 92 22.78 -7.05 2.07
N TYR A 93 22.29 -7.61 3.17
CA TYR A 93 23.11 -8.10 4.28
C TYR A 93 22.78 -9.55 4.64
N CYS A 94 23.75 -10.19 5.26
CA CYS A 94 23.66 -11.54 5.74
C CYS A 94 22.67 -11.65 6.90
N THR A 95 21.61 -12.46 6.72
CA THR A 95 20.53 -12.68 7.68
C THR A 95 20.76 -13.86 8.60
N THR A 96 21.92 -14.52 8.52
CA THR A 96 22.25 -15.63 9.42
C THR A 96 22.36 -15.15 10.87
N PRO A 97 21.68 -15.78 11.83
CA PRO A 97 21.84 -15.47 13.24
C PRO A 97 23.25 -15.82 13.71
N MET A 98 23.84 -14.98 14.54
CA MET A 98 25.19 -15.20 15.04
C MET A 98 25.17 -16.06 16.29
N VAL A 99 26.02 -17.09 16.34
CA VAL A 99 26.23 -17.87 17.56
C VAL A 99 27.13 -17.06 18.51
N GLY A 100 26.64 -16.76 19.72
CA GLY A 100 27.41 -16.09 20.77
C GLY A 100 27.29 -14.57 20.83
N ARG A 101 26.44 -13.94 19.99
CA ARG A 101 25.99 -12.56 20.17
C ARG A 101 24.54 -12.43 19.75
N GLU A 102 23.82 -11.48 20.34
CA GLU A 102 22.47 -11.17 19.90
C GLU A 102 22.49 -10.54 18.49
N GLY A 103 21.56 -10.97 17.64
CA GLY A 103 21.32 -10.39 16.32
C GLY A 103 21.94 -11.15 15.13
N LEU A 104 21.76 -10.54 13.96
CA LEU A 104 22.14 -11.10 12.66
C LEU A 104 23.62 -10.83 12.34
N CYS A 105 24.16 -11.52 11.35
CA CYS A 105 25.53 -11.33 10.88
C CYS A 105 25.77 -9.89 10.37
N GLY A 106 24.87 -9.38 9.52
CA GLY A 106 24.91 -8.00 9.01
C GLY A 106 26.03 -7.70 8.01
N LYS A 107 26.88 -8.67 7.64
CA LYS A 107 27.89 -8.50 6.58
C LYS A 107 27.25 -8.44 5.20
N GLY A 108 27.87 -7.78 4.22
CA GLY A 108 27.37 -7.75 2.84
C GLY A 108 27.08 -9.14 2.29
N ALA A 109 25.88 -9.32 1.73
CA ALA A 109 25.44 -10.56 1.14
C ALA A 109 26.06 -10.73 -0.26
N ILE A 110 26.59 -11.92 -0.56
CA ILE A 110 27.06 -12.29 -1.90
C ILE A 110 25.99 -13.02 -2.70
N ILE A 111 25.03 -13.62 -2.00
CA ILE A 111 23.81 -14.21 -2.56
C ILE A 111 22.64 -13.70 -1.72
N ARG A 112 21.55 -13.34 -2.39
CA ARG A 112 20.34 -12.78 -1.79
C ARG A 112 19.13 -13.14 -2.64
N GLY A 113 17.97 -13.17 -2.02
CA GLY A 113 16.72 -13.45 -2.72
C GLY A 113 15.52 -13.35 -1.79
N ILE A 114 14.37 -13.77 -2.32
CA ILE A 114 13.13 -13.92 -1.58
C ILE A 114 12.82 -15.41 -1.56
N GLU A 115 12.78 -15.96 -0.37
CA GLU A 115 12.33 -17.32 -0.12
C GLU A 115 10.81 -17.31 0.09
N ARG A 116 10.08 -18.21 -0.58
CA ARG A 116 8.61 -18.25 -0.52
C ARG A 116 8.15 -19.39 0.35
N ASP A 117 7.28 -19.07 1.30
CA ASP A 117 6.56 -20.08 2.07
C ASP A 117 5.75 -20.99 1.12
N PRO A 118 5.92 -22.32 1.18
CA PRO A 118 5.24 -23.23 0.26
C PRO A 118 3.72 -23.26 0.35
N PHE A 119 3.13 -22.86 1.48
CA PHE A 119 1.70 -22.97 1.77
C PHE A 119 0.97 -21.65 1.60
N THR A 120 1.62 -20.53 1.93
CA THR A 120 1.03 -19.18 1.84
C THR A 120 1.56 -18.37 0.67
N GLY A 121 2.74 -18.72 0.14
CA GLY A 121 3.44 -17.96 -0.89
C GLY A 121 4.19 -16.73 -0.36
N GLU A 122 4.11 -16.45 0.94
CA GLU A 122 4.71 -15.27 1.57
C GLU A 122 6.22 -15.28 1.41
N GLY A 123 6.76 -14.15 0.95
CA GLY A 123 8.17 -13.93 0.72
C GLY A 123 8.91 -13.46 1.96
N THR A 124 9.94 -14.19 2.37
CA THR A 124 10.91 -13.77 3.37
C THR A 124 12.25 -13.45 2.70
N PRO A 125 12.85 -12.26 2.91
CA PRO A 125 14.11 -11.93 2.29
C PRO A 125 15.24 -12.69 2.99
N TYR A 126 16.15 -13.26 2.20
CA TYR A 126 17.35 -13.89 2.71
C TYR A 126 18.59 -13.27 2.07
N GLY A 127 19.70 -13.33 2.81
CA GLY A 127 21.01 -12.96 2.32
C GLY A 127 22.09 -13.76 3.05
N TYR A 128 23.11 -14.21 2.31
CA TYR A 128 24.24 -14.91 2.89
C TYR A 128 25.55 -14.27 2.45
N CYS A 129 26.46 -14.06 3.40
CA CYS A 129 27.84 -13.67 3.11
C CYS A 129 28.68 -14.91 2.78
N SER A 130 29.89 -14.71 2.26
CA SER A 130 30.80 -15.81 1.90
C SER A 130 31.08 -16.81 3.03
N ARG A 131 31.01 -16.37 4.29
CA ARG A 131 31.27 -17.22 5.47
C ARG A 131 30.05 -18.03 5.94
N HIS A 132 28.85 -17.56 5.66
CA HIS A 132 27.61 -18.20 6.12
C HIS A 132 26.81 -18.85 4.99
N ARG A 133 27.29 -18.74 3.76
CA ARG A 133 26.76 -19.55 2.66
C ARG A 133 27.19 -21.00 2.88
N ASN A 134 26.23 -21.91 2.96
CA ASN A 134 26.46 -23.35 3.01
C ASN A 134 25.56 -24.06 1.99
N HIS A 135 25.84 -25.35 1.76
CA HIS A 135 25.09 -26.18 0.82
C HIS A 135 23.67 -26.51 1.32
N ASP A 136 23.48 -26.58 2.64
CA ASP A 136 22.20 -26.93 3.25
C ASP A 136 21.14 -25.84 3.03
N ASP A 137 21.54 -24.57 3.09
CA ASP A 137 20.71 -23.41 2.79
C ASP A 137 20.31 -23.39 1.31
N ASP A 138 21.26 -23.62 0.39
CA ASP A 138 20.98 -23.70 -1.04
C ASP A 138 20.00 -24.85 -1.34
N TRP A 139 20.17 -26.01 -0.70
CA TRP A 139 19.26 -27.15 -0.83
C TRP A 139 17.88 -26.86 -0.25
N ARG A 140 17.81 -26.25 0.94
CA ARG A 140 16.56 -25.86 1.61
C ARG A 140 15.73 -24.91 0.75
N ILE A 141 16.36 -23.87 0.17
CA ILE A 141 15.70 -22.91 -0.73
C ILE A 141 15.13 -23.63 -1.96
N GLN A 142 15.91 -24.55 -2.56
CA GLN A 142 15.43 -25.35 -3.70
C GLN A 142 14.24 -26.24 -3.34
N GLN A 143 14.26 -26.87 -2.15
CA GLN A 143 13.11 -27.66 -1.69
C GLN A 143 11.87 -26.80 -1.47
N GLN A 144 12.01 -25.60 -0.90
CA GLN A 144 10.86 -24.69 -0.73
C GLN A 144 10.27 -24.27 -2.06
N ILE A 145 11.10 -23.91 -3.05
CA ILE A 145 10.63 -23.59 -4.41
C ILE A 145 9.89 -24.78 -5.02
N LYS A 146 10.40 -26.00 -4.84
CA LYS A 146 9.74 -27.22 -5.34
C LYS A 146 8.39 -27.44 -4.66
N GLN A 147 8.31 -27.32 -3.34
CA GLN A 147 7.08 -27.48 -2.59
C GLN A 147 6.04 -26.40 -2.96
N TRP A 148 6.46 -25.14 -3.11
CA TRP A 148 5.58 -24.05 -3.56
C TRP A 148 4.99 -24.34 -4.95
N ASN A 149 5.80 -24.84 -5.88
CA ASN A 149 5.30 -25.27 -7.20
C ASN A 149 4.32 -26.45 -7.09
N GLN A 150 4.60 -27.43 -6.23
CA GLN A 150 3.73 -28.60 -6.01
C GLN A 150 2.39 -28.22 -5.39
N ASN A 151 2.37 -27.20 -4.53
CA ASN A 151 1.16 -26.68 -3.90
C ASN A 151 0.35 -25.74 -4.82
N GLY A 152 0.69 -25.67 -6.12
CA GLY A 152 -0.05 -24.85 -7.08
C GLY A 152 0.28 -23.36 -7.01
N ARG A 153 1.41 -22.98 -6.41
CA ARG A 153 1.86 -21.60 -6.26
C ARG A 153 0.82 -20.72 -5.57
N PRO A 154 0.48 -21.01 -4.29
CA PRO A 154 -0.42 -20.17 -3.53
C PRO A 154 0.03 -18.71 -3.59
N GLU A 155 -0.93 -17.81 -3.83
CA GLU A 155 -0.72 -16.36 -3.82
C GLU A 155 -1.01 -15.80 -2.42
N PRO A 156 -0.11 -14.98 -1.85
CA PRO A 156 -0.33 -14.40 -0.53
C PRO A 156 -1.49 -13.42 -0.50
N ALA A 157 -1.97 -13.16 0.71
CA ALA A 157 -2.86 -12.03 0.94
C ALA A 157 -2.20 -10.72 0.48
N PRO A 158 -2.96 -9.80 -0.14
CA PRO A 158 -2.43 -8.50 -0.54
C PRO A 158 -1.92 -7.75 0.67
N ASN A 159 -0.77 -7.10 0.52
CA ASN A 159 -0.16 -6.23 1.54
C ASN A 159 0.20 -4.84 1.02
N ALA A 160 -0.14 -4.54 -0.24
CA ALA A 160 0.07 -3.25 -0.88
C ALA A 160 -1.14 -2.87 -1.75
N GLY A 161 -1.40 -1.57 -1.85
CA GLY A 161 -2.52 -1.02 -2.62
C GLY A 161 -3.89 -1.27 -2.00
N GLY A 162 -4.93 -0.81 -2.69
CA GLY A 162 -6.31 -0.89 -2.26
C GLY A 162 -6.61 0.00 -1.08
N VAL A 163 -5.89 1.12 -0.97
CA VAL A 163 -6.02 2.08 0.11
C VAL A 163 -7.03 3.16 -0.29
N LEU A 164 -7.02 3.59 -1.55
CA LEU A 164 -7.91 4.66 -2.03
C LEU A 164 -9.40 4.28 -1.92
N ARG A 165 -9.74 3.00 -2.11
CA ARG A 165 -11.12 2.48 -1.93
C ARG A 165 -11.68 2.63 -0.51
N ARG A 166 -10.85 2.89 0.50
CA ARG A 166 -11.31 3.19 1.87
C ARG A 166 -12.02 4.54 1.94
N TYR A 167 -11.69 5.45 1.01
CA TYR A 167 -12.14 6.84 1.03
C TYR A 167 -13.09 7.19 -0.11
N ILE A 168 -12.98 6.49 -1.23
CA ILE A 168 -13.71 6.82 -2.46
C ILE A 168 -14.55 5.61 -2.87
N ASP A 169 -15.86 5.82 -2.92
CA ASP A 169 -16.84 4.78 -3.29
C ASP A 169 -17.18 4.90 -4.78
N ILE A 170 -16.46 4.13 -5.60
CA ILE A 170 -16.59 4.07 -7.06
C ILE A 170 -16.30 2.66 -7.58
N ASP A 171 -16.58 2.44 -8.87
CA ASP A 171 -16.23 1.21 -9.58
C ASP A 171 -14.70 1.09 -9.76
N TRP A 172 -14.05 0.61 -8.72
CA TRP A 172 -12.60 0.38 -8.67
C TRP A 172 -12.15 -0.72 -9.63
N ALA A 173 -12.96 -1.75 -9.86
CA ALA A 173 -12.63 -2.81 -10.81
C ALA A 173 -12.42 -2.23 -12.21
N ARG A 174 -13.32 -1.33 -12.64
CA ARG A 174 -13.18 -0.62 -13.91
C ARG A 174 -11.97 0.32 -13.95
N LEU A 175 -11.69 1.05 -12.87
CA LEU A 175 -10.54 1.95 -12.82
C LEU A 175 -9.21 1.20 -12.83
N TYR A 176 -9.10 0.11 -12.06
CA TYR A 176 -7.91 -0.73 -12.05
C TYR A 176 -7.68 -1.36 -13.43
N HIS A 177 -8.73 -1.85 -14.09
CA HIS A 177 -8.63 -2.36 -15.45
C HIS A 177 -8.19 -1.28 -16.46
N TRP A 178 -8.69 -0.04 -16.33
CA TRP A 178 -8.23 1.08 -17.16
C TRP A 178 -6.75 1.42 -16.91
N ALA A 179 -6.31 1.39 -15.65
CA ALA A 179 -4.94 1.75 -15.29
C ALA A 179 -3.93 0.67 -15.68
N ALA A 180 -4.24 -0.61 -15.42
CA ALA A 180 -3.41 -1.76 -15.76
C ALA A 180 -4.29 -2.93 -16.23
N PRO A 181 -4.59 -3.02 -17.54
CA PRO A 181 -5.49 -4.04 -18.08
C PRO A 181 -4.93 -5.47 -17.98
N ASP A 182 -3.62 -5.58 -17.77
CA ASP A 182 -2.84 -6.81 -17.61
C ASP A 182 -2.74 -7.29 -16.15
N MET A 183 -3.21 -6.50 -15.19
CA MET A 183 -3.16 -6.84 -13.77
C MET A 183 -4.54 -7.30 -13.26
N THR A 184 -4.56 -8.39 -12.50
CA THR A 184 -5.77 -8.82 -11.77
C THR A 184 -5.69 -8.31 -10.34
N PRO A 185 -6.59 -7.41 -9.90
CA PRO A 185 -6.63 -6.94 -8.52
C PRO A 185 -6.99 -8.08 -7.58
N ALA A 186 -6.30 -8.18 -6.46
CA ALA A 186 -6.71 -9.12 -5.43
C ALA A 186 -7.93 -8.62 -4.65
N GLU A 187 -8.85 -9.52 -4.29
CA GLU A 187 -10.20 -9.16 -3.82
C GLU A 187 -10.29 -8.59 -2.40
N VAL A 188 -9.21 -8.62 -1.61
CA VAL A 188 -9.28 -8.32 -0.17
C VAL A 188 -9.17 -6.82 0.09
N VAL A 189 -10.13 -6.26 0.84
CA VAL A 189 -10.07 -4.90 1.44
C VAL A 189 -9.22 -4.88 2.70
N GLN A 190 -8.01 -4.32 2.61
CA GLN A 190 -7.15 -4.13 3.78
C GLN A 190 -7.66 -2.97 4.65
N SER A 191 -7.81 -3.23 5.94
CA SER A 191 -8.06 -2.20 6.95
C SER A 191 -6.83 -1.29 7.11
N PRO A 192 -6.98 -0.02 7.54
CA PRO A 192 -5.86 0.88 7.77
C PRO A 192 -4.80 0.31 8.70
N THR A 193 -3.53 0.40 8.29
CA THR A 193 -2.43 0.16 9.20
C THR A 193 -2.46 1.23 10.27
N LEU A 194 -2.66 0.83 11.53
CA LEU A 194 -2.61 1.76 12.64
C LEU A 194 -1.20 2.38 12.72
N PRO A 195 -1.09 3.70 12.96
CA PRO A 195 0.22 4.34 13.13
C PRO A 195 0.96 3.63 14.27
N LYS A 196 2.19 3.20 14.00
CA LYS A 196 3.03 2.56 15.03
C LYS A 196 3.13 3.53 16.23
N PRO A 197 2.69 3.11 17.44
CA PRO A 197 2.74 4.00 18.59
C PRO A 197 4.20 4.37 18.86
N LYS A 198 4.48 5.68 18.95
CA LYS A 198 5.76 6.16 19.47
C LYS A 198 5.75 5.99 20.98
N LEU A 199 6.33 4.91 21.47
CA LEU A 199 6.56 4.73 22.90
C LEU A 199 7.67 5.67 23.33
N VAL A 200 7.37 6.60 24.23
CA VAL A 200 8.36 7.47 24.89
C VAL A 200 8.56 6.92 26.30
N VAL A 201 9.79 6.50 26.61
CA VAL A 201 10.15 6.11 27.96
C VAL A 201 10.33 7.38 28.79
N LEU A 202 9.47 7.58 29.79
CA LEU A 202 9.66 8.61 30.81
C LEU A 202 10.61 8.06 31.86
N GLN A 203 11.88 8.47 31.84
CA GLN A 203 12.81 8.19 32.94
C GLN A 203 12.46 9.10 34.12
N GLY A 204 11.76 8.56 35.10
CA GLY A 204 11.56 9.22 36.39
C GLY A 204 12.79 9.07 37.28
N GLY A 205 13.45 10.18 37.62
CA GLY A 205 14.26 10.30 38.83
C GLY A 205 15.68 10.84 38.66
N LYS A 206 15.87 12.13 38.98
CA LYS A 206 16.56 12.61 40.20
C LYS A 206 16.74 14.13 40.12
N ASP A 207 15.85 14.84 40.80
CA ASP A 207 16.12 16.16 41.37
C ASP A 207 15.56 16.15 42.79
N VAL A 208 16.42 15.82 43.76
CA VAL A 208 16.38 16.27 45.15
C VAL A 208 17.81 16.53 45.58
#